data_AF-A0A6N0NTL8-F1
#
_entry.id   AF-A0A6N0NTL8-F1
#
_cell.length_a   1.000
_cell.length_b   1.000
_cell.length_c   1.000
_cell.angle_alpha   90.00
_cell.angle_beta   90.00
_cell.angle_gamma   90.00
#
_symmetry.space_group_name_H-M   'P 1'
#
loop_
_entity.id
_entity.type
_entity.pdbx_description
1 polymer ?
#
loop_
_entity_poly.entity_id
_entity_poly.type
_entity_poly.pdbx_seq_one_letter_code
_entity_poly.pdbx_strand_id
1 'polypeptide(L)' 'MKSPFGSIILALSGVFYFSLDIDKAREAFGRATKIYPDFKIYLLDLSKEEDKIIAVDIDPDLADLTEGYVIAIEA' A
#
# COMPACT_ATOMS: atom_id res chain seq x y z
N MET A 1 -0.73 16.82 -27.09
CA MET A 1 -2.09 16.59 -26.55
C MET A 1 -1.99 16.54 -25.04
N LYS A 2 -2.64 17.47 -24.32
CA LYS A 2 -2.84 17.35 -22.87
C LYS A 2 -4.08 16.47 -22.65
N SER A 3 -3.98 15.46 -21.81
CA SER A 3 -5.11 14.61 -21.42
C SER A 3 -6.21 15.47 -20.75
N PRO A 4 -7.50 15.25 -21.05
CA PRO A 4 -8.63 15.89 -20.37
C PRO A 4 -8.91 15.31 -18.98
N PHE A 5 -8.27 14.21 -18.64
CA PHE A 5 -8.18 13.71 -17.27
C PHE A 5 -6.93 14.34 -16.65
N GLY A 6 -7.03 14.83 -15.41
CA GLY A 6 -5.98 15.55 -14.69
C GLY A 6 -4.62 14.84 -14.69
N SER A 7 -3.62 15.42 -14.01
CA SER A 7 -2.26 14.87 -13.87
C SER A 7 -2.29 13.35 -13.98
N ILE A 8 -1.60 12.77 -14.97
CA ILE A 8 -1.35 11.34 -14.97
C ILE A 8 -0.55 11.14 -13.69
N ILE A 9 -1.24 10.83 -12.60
CA ILE A 9 -0.61 10.19 -11.47
C ILE A 9 -0.22 8.87 -12.12
N LEU A 10 1.05 8.79 -12.51
CA LEU A 10 1.75 7.52 -12.49
C LEU A 10 1.60 7.07 -11.02
N ALA A 11 0.44 6.50 -10.67
CA ALA A 11 0.23 5.89 -9.38
C ALA A 11 0.99 4.57 -9.47
N LEU A 12 2.33 4.72 -9.49
CA LEU A 12 3.27 3.63 -9.40
C LEU A 12 3.19 3.02 -8.01
N SER A 13 2.38 3.54 -7.09
CA SER A 13 2.14 2.93 -5.79
C SER A 13 0.68 3.12 -5.34
N GLY A 14 0.19 2.20 -4.52
CA GLY A 14 -1.14 2.28 -3.92
C GLY A 14 -1.38 1.26 -2.80
N VAL A 15 -2.37 1.54 -1.95
CA VAL A 15 -2.77 0.64 -0.87
C VAL A 15 -3.79 -0.36 -1.39
N PHE A 16 -3.48 -1.65 -1.25
CA PHE A 16 -4.35 -2.76 -1.61
C PHE A 16 -5.26 -3.18 -0.47
N TYR A 17 -4.76 -3.16 0.77
CA TYR A 17 -5.48 -3.68 1.92
C TYR A 17 -4.95 -3.09 3.24
N PHE A 18 -5.83 -2.98 4.23
CA PHE A 18 -5.50 -2.64 5.61
C PHE A 18 -6.22 -3.59 6.58
N SER A 19 -5.55 -3.99 7.66
CA SER A 19 -6.13 -4.79 8.74
C SER A 19 -5.34 -4.62 10.02
N LEU A 20 -6.00 -4.65 11.18
CA LEU A 20 -5.35 -4.73 12.49
C LEU A 20 -4.83 -6.15 12.80
N ASP A 21 -5.27 -7.15 12.05
CA ASP A 21 -4.90 -8.56 12.19
C ASP A 21 -3.84 -8.95 11.15
N ILE A 22 -2.68 -9.39 11.64
CA ILE A 22 -1.52 -9.80 10.83
C ILE A 22 -1.82 -11.02 9.94
N ASP A 23 -2.63 -11.96 10.40
CA ASP A 23 -2.90 -13.17 9.63
C ASP A 23 -3.78 -12.85 8.43
N LYS A 24 -4.77 -11.97 8.59
CA LYS A 24 -5.56 -11.42 7.47
C LYS A 24 -4.70 -10.62 6.50
N ALA A 25 -3.76 -9.84 7.02
CA ALA A 25 -2.83 -9.08 6.19
C ALA A 25 -1.93 -10.02 5.36
N ARG A 26 -1.44 -11.12 5.95
CA ARG A 26 -0.67 -12.15 5.23
C ARG A 26 -1.48 -12.84 4.14
N GLU A 27 -2.74 -13.15 4.40
CA GLU A 27 -3.65 -13.69 3.38
C GLU A 27 -3.87 -12.69 2.23
N ALA A 28 -4.05 -11.40 2.56
CA ALA A 28 -4.16 -10.34 1.56
C ALA A 28 -2.87 -10.17 0.76
N PHE A 29 -1.71 -10.21 1.41
CA PHE A 29 -0.40 -10.18 0.75
C PHE A 29 -0.27 -11.32 -0.27
N GLY A 30 -0.57 -12.55 0.13
CA GLY A 30 -0.53 -13.71 -0.76
C GLY A 30 -1.51 -13.63 -1.94
N ARG A 31 -2.63 -12.91 -1.79
CA ARG A 31 -3.54 -12.60 -2.91
C ARG A 31 -2.96 -11.52 -3.81
N ALA A 32 -2.43 -10.43 -3.24
CA ALA A 32 -1.85 -9.33 -3.98
C ALA A 32 -0.68 -9.79 -4.87
N THR A 33 0.24 -10.61 -4.35
CA THR A 33 1.35 -11.17 -5.14
C THR A 33 0.89 -12.02 -6.33
N LYS A 34 -0.27 -12.67 -6.24
CA LYS A 34 -0.83 -13.46 -7.34
C LYS A 34 -1.52 -12.60 -8.39
N ILE A 35 -2.18 -11.52 -7.97
CA ILE A 35 -2.92 -10.62 -8.85
C ILE A 35 -1.95 -9.67 -9.59
N TYR A 36 -0.89 -9.25 -8.91
CA TYR A 36 0.09 -8.28 -9.40
C TYR A 36 1.51 -8.88 -9.38
N PRO A 37 1.78 -9.92 -10.19
CA PRO A 37 3.06 -10.64 -10.15
C PRO A 37 4.26 -9.80 -10.62
N ASP A 38 4.01 -8.77 -11.43
CA ASP A 38 5.04 -7.88 -11.98
C ASP A 38 5.31 -6.66 -11.10
N PHE A 39 4.59 -6.52 -9.99
CA PHE A 39 4.68 -5.38 -9.07
C PHE A 39 5.38 -5.80 -7.78
N LYS A 40 6.03 -4.84 -7.14
CA LYS A 40 6.55 -5.01 -5.79
C LYS A 40 5.41 -4.88 -4.79
N ILE A 41 5.24 -5.92 -3.97
CA ILE A 41 4.24 -5.92 -2.90
C ILE A 41 4.95 -5.79 -1.56
N TYR A 42 4.44 -4.91 -0.71
CA TYR A 42 4.92 -4.73 0.66
C TYR A 42 3.85 -5.13 1.66
N LEU A 43 4.28 -5.70 2.78
CA LEU A 43 3.49 -5.83 4.00
C LEU A 43 4.15 -4.91 5.03
N LEU A 44 3.52 -3.78 5.29
CA LEU A 44 4.01 -2.71 6.16
C LEU A 44 3.32 -2.79 7.51
N ASP A 45 4.08 -2.72 8.59
CA ASP A 45 3.57 -2.67 9.97
C ASP A 45 3.56 -1.23 10.48
N LEU A 46 2.39 -0.62 10.62
CA LEU A 46 2.24 0.78 11.02
C LEU A 46 2.72 1.07 12.45
N SER A 47 2.98 0.03 13.26
CA SER A 47 3.62 0.21 14.56
C SER A 47 5.12 0.50 14.47
N LYS A 48 5.73 0.25 13.31
CA LYS A 48 7.14 0.57 13.02
C LYS A 48 7.22 1.87 12.24
N GLU A 49 8.05 2.78 12.72
CA GLU A 49 8.19 4.13 12.14
C GLU A 49 8.63 4.09 10.67
N GLU A 50 9.60 3.23 10.32
CA GLU A 50 10.11 3.08 8.95
C GLU A 50 9.02 2.63 7.98
N ASP A 51 8.25 1.61 8.35
CA ASP A 51 7.13 1.07 7.56
C ASP A 51 6.00 2.09 7.45
N LYS A 52 5.73 2.85 8.53
CA LYS A 52 4.71 3.90 8.53
C LYS A 52 5.06 5.05 7.59
N ILE A 53 6.33 5.47 7.52
CA ILE A 53 6.77 6.51 6.59
C ILE A 53 6.48 6.09 5.14
N ILE A 54 6.80 4.85 4.78
CA ILE A 54 6.53 4.31 3.44
C ILE A 54 5.02 4.27 3.18
N ALA A 55 4.23 3.79 4.15
CA ALA A 55 2.78 3.71 3.99
C ALA A 55 2.14 5.09 3.77
N VAL A 56 2.58 6.11 4.50
CA VAL A 56 2.10 7.49 4.39
C VAL A 56 2.55 8.18 3.10
N ASP A 57 3.76 7.87 2.60
CA ASP A 57 4.24 8.38 1.32
C ASP A 57 3.40 7.84 0.15
N ILE A 58 2.94 6.59 0.26
CA ILE A 58 2.05 5.95 -0.72
C ILE A 58 0.62 6.49 -0.58
N ASP A 59 0.11 6.60 0.65
CA ASP A 59 -1.23 7.09 0.94
C ASP A 59 -1.23 7.96 2.22
N PRO A 60 -1.29 9.30 2.08
CA PRO A 60 -1.28 10.23 3.21
C PRO A 60 -2.40 10.01 4.23
N ASP A 61 -3.52 9.37 3.84
CA ASP A 61 -4.65 9.10 4.74
C ASP A 61 -4.27 8.10 5.85
N LEU A 62 -3.17 7.35 5.68
CA LEU A 62 -2.64 6.43 6.69
C LEU A 62 -1.89 7.12 7.84
N ALA A 63 -1.65 8.44 7.74
CA ALA A 63 -0.87 9.19 8.74
C ALA A 63 -1.50 9.13 10.14
N ASP A 64 -2.84 9.16 10.19
CA ASP A 64 -3.62 9.16 11.43
C ASP A 64 -3.66 7.79 12.14
N LEU A 65 -3.26 6.71 11.45
CA LEU A 65 -3.25 5.36 12.01
C LEU A 65 -1.98 5.11 12.82
N THR A 66 -2.13 4.59 14.04
CA THR A 66 -0.99 4.28 14.94
C THR A 66 -0.58 2.81 14.93
N GLU A 67 -1.43 1.94 14.40
CA GLU A 67 -1.25 0.49 14.39
C GLU A 67 -1.98 -0.16 13.21
N GLY A 68 -1.61 -1.40 12.92
CA GLY A 68 -2.18 -2.20 11.85
C GLY A 68 -1.21 -2.47 10.72
N TYR A 69 -1.68 -3.24 9.76
CA TYR A 69 -0.88 -3.80 8.67
C TYR A 69 -1.44 -3.36 7.33
N VAL A 70 -0.58 -2.81 6.49
CA VAL A 70 -0.93 -2.29 5.17
C VAL A 70 -0.26 -3.13 4.11
N ILE A 71 -1.04 -3.53 3.11
CA ILE A 71 -0.52 -4.11 1.89
C ILE A 71 -0.42 -2.99 0.87
N ALA A 72 0.80 -2.65 0.48
CA ALA A 72 1.06 -1.67 -0.56
C ALA A 72 1.59 -2.36 -1.82
N ILE A 73 1.21 -1.83 -2.97
CA ILE A 73 1.64 -2.27 -4.29
C ILE A 73 2.45 -1.12 -4.88
N GLU A 74 3.60 -1.43 -5.47
CA GLU A 74 4.45 -0.48 -6.19
C GLU A 74 4.91 -1.08 -7.54
N ALA A 75 4.96 -0.26 -8.59
CA ALA A 75 5.20 -0.62 -9.99
C ALA A 75 6.65 -0.38 -10.41
#